data_AF-A0A0C1Y924-F1
#
_entry.id   AF-A0A0C1Y924-F1
#
_cell.length_a   1.000
_cell.length_b   1.000
_cell.length_c   1.000
_cell.angle_alpha   90.00
_cell.angle_beta   90.00
_cell.angle_gamma   90.00
#
_symmetry.space_group_name_H-M   'P 1'
#
loop_
_entity.id
_entity.type
_entity.pdbx_description
1 polymer ?
#
loop_
_entity_poly.entity_id
_entity_poly.type
_entity_poly.pdbx_seq_one_letter_code
_entity_poly.pdbx_strand_id
1 'polypeptide(L)'
;MPTDVTTAPAPGVPRGLAGVVVTDTALGDVRGAEGFYHYRQYSAVELARSRSFEDVWHLMFYGELPDAAARAAFAERSAAPRHLPEEVGAALPAIARASA
;
A
#
# COMPACT_ATOMS: atom_id res chain seq x y z
N MET A 1 5.49 -12.87 31.35
CA MET A 1 6.97 -12.75 31.37
C MET A 1 7.33 -11.44 30.70
N PRO A 2 7.97 -10.50 31.39
CA PRO A 2 8.38 -9.23 30.78
C PRO A 2 9.73 -9.42 30.08
N THR A 3 9.87 -8.92 28.86
CA THR A 3 11.18 -8.54 28.32
C THR A 3 11.05 -7.12 27.82
N ASP A 4 11.41 -6.21 28.73
CA ASP A 4 11.69 -4.82 28.45
C ASP A 4 12.91 -4.74 27.51
N VAL A 5 12.77 -4.01 26.41
CA VAL A 5 13.88 -3.24 25.83
C VAL A 5 13.34 -1.88 25.43
N THR A 6 13.16 -1.02 26.43
CA THR A 6 13.12 0.43 26.23
C THR A 6 14.51 0.90 25.80
N THR A 7 14.68 1.29 24.53
CA THR A 7 15.80 2.12 24.10
C THR A 7 15.26 3.49 23.75
N ALA A 8 15.53 4.50 24.58
CA ALA A 8 15.01 5.85 24.38
C ALA A 8 15.67 6.52 23.13
N PRO A 9 14.92 7.21 22.24
CA PRO A 9 15.55 8.11 21.30
C PRO A 9 16.02 9.38 22.04
N ALA A 10 17.34 9.48 22.22
CA ALA A 10 18.02 10.65 22.79
C ALA A 10 17.85 11.91 21.90
N PRO A 11 18.03 13.13 22.43
CA PRO A 11 17.28 14.30 21.99
C PRO A 11 17.43 14.65 20.50
N GLY A 12 16.28 14.57 19.78
CA GLY A 12 16.02 15.29 18.54
C GLY A 12 15.92 14.50 17.23
N VAL A 13 15.45 13.23 17.24
CA VAL A 13 15.16 12.31 16.10
C VAL A 13 15.30 12.89 14.67
N PRO A 14 16.43 12.62 13.99
CA PRO A 14 16.50 11.76 12.79
C PRO A 14 17.85 10.98 12.79
N ARG A 15 18.32 10.16 11.84
CA ARG A 15 17.90 9.77 10.49
C ARG A 15 17.55 8.27 10.45
N GLY A 16 16.50 7.90 9.71
CA GLY A 16 16.09 6.51 9.44
C GLY A 16 14.86 6.02 10.22
N LEU A 17 14.38 6.81 11.19
CA LEU A 17 13.11 6.61 11.94
C LEU A 17 12.89 5.19 12.50
N ALA A 18 13.97 4.42 12.69
CA ALA A 18 13.87 3.07 13.21
C ALA A 18 13.30 3.09 14.64
N GLY A 19 12.25 2.32 14.87
CA GLY A 19 11.57 2.25 16.17
C GLY A 19 10.74 3.48 16.52
N VAL A 20 10.56 4.43 15.59
CA VAL A 20 9.75 5.65 15.82
C VAL A 20 8.36 5.46 15.24
N VAL A 21 7.34 5.49 16.11
CA VAL A 21 5.94 5.57 15.68
C VAL A 21 5.65 6.99 15.22
N VAL A 22 5.44 7.17 13.92
CA VAL A 22 5.20 8.49 13.30
C VAL A 22 3.72 8.84 13.24
N THR A 23 2.86 7.84 13.03
CA THR A 23 1.42 8.00 12.88
C THR A 23 0.70 6.68 13.11
N ASP A 24 -0.60 6.75 13.34
CA ASP A 24 -1.50 5.61 13.26
C ASP A 24 -1.93 5.34 11.80
N THR A 25 -2.31 4.10 11.50
CA THR A 25 -2.85 3.69 10.21
C THR A 25 -3.92 2.61 10.37
N ALA A 26 -4.94 2.66 9.52
CA ALA A 26 -5.97 1.62 9.43
C ALA A 26 -5.72 0.66 8.25
N LEU A 27 -4.61 0.82 7.51
CA LEU A 27 -4.34 0.06 6.28
C LEU A 27 -3.80 -1.35 6.55
N GLY A 28 -3.09 -1.56 7.65
CA GLY A 28 -2.46 -2.85 7.96
C GLY A 28 -1.29 -2.71 8.93
N ASP A 29 -0.66 -3.84 9.25
CA ASP A 29 0.53 -3.91 10.10
C ASP A 29 1.51 -4.98 9.56
N VAL A 30 2.78 -4.83 9.92
CA VAL A 30 3.88 -5.72 9.57
C VAL A 30 4.56 -6.19 10.86
N ARG A 31 4.30 -7.44 11.22
CA ARG A 31 4.95 -8.13 12.34
C ARG A 31 6.16 -8.90 11.80
N GLY A 32 7.21 -8.16 11.50
CA GLY A 32 8.41 -8.68 10.80
C GLY A 32 9.06 -9.88 11.48
N ALA A 33 9.13 -9.88 12.81
CA ALA A 33 9.68 -11.01 13.58
C ALA A 33 8.86 -12.30 13.45
N GLU A 34 7.57 -12.19 13.16
CA GLU A 34 6.66 -13.32 12.94
C GLU A 34 6.55 -13.71 11.46
N GLY A 35 7.19 -12.95 10.55
CA GLY A 35 7.03 -13.13 9.11
C GLY A 35 5.61 -12.87 8.63
N PHE A 36 4.84 -12.07 9.37
CA PHE A 36 3.42 -11.84 9.12
C PHE A 36 3.13 -10.38 8.79
N TYR A 37 2.27 -10.17 7.80
CA TYR A 37 1.72 -8.86 7.49
C TYR A 37 0.32 -9.00 6.91
N HIS A 38 -0.48 -7.97 7.09
CA HIS A 38 -1.88 -7.98 6.70
C HIS A 38 -2.28 -6.64 6.09
N TYR A 39 -3.33 -6.67 5.27
CA TYR A 39 -4.00 -5.46 4.81
C TYR A 39 -5.43 -5.44 5.34
N ARG A 40 -5.80 -4.34 6.01
CA ARG A 40 -7.02 -4.22 6.81
C ARG A 40 -7.11 -5.42 7.77
N GLN A 41 -8.20 -6.16 7.78
CA GLN A 41 -8.37 -7.38 8.57
C GLN A 41 -7.85 -8.67 7.91
N TYR A 42 -7.26 -8.63 6.70
CA TYR A 42 -6.96 -9.83 5.91
C TYR A 42 -5.46 -10.10 5.77
N SER A 43 -5.08 -11.38 5.82
CA SER A 43 -3.72 -11.82 5.48
C SER A 43 -3.36 -11.38 4.05
N ALA A 44 -2.23 -10.68 3.92
CA ALA A 44 -1.80 -10.19 2.61
C ALA A 44 -1.44 -11.34 1.65
N VAL A 45 -0.92 -12.45 2.19
CA VAL A 45 -0.62 -13.67 1.43
C VAL A 45 -1.90 -14.32 0.89
N GLU A 46 -2.97 -14.33 1.68
CA GLU A 46 -4.26 -14.88 1.25
C GLU A 46 -4.90 -13.99 0.18
N LEU A 47 -4.87 -12.66 0.37
CA LEU A 47 -5.35 -11.71 -0.63
C LEU A 47 -4.64 -11.90 -1.97
N ALA A 48 -3.30 -11.99 -1.96
CA ALA A 48 -2.51 -12.19 -3.18
C ALA A 48 -2.84 -13.49 -3.93
N ARG A 49 -3.28 -14.53 -3.21
CA ARG A 49 -3.63 -15.83 -3.79
C ARG A 49 -5.08 -15.92 -4.26
N SER A 50 -5.98 -15.14 -3.68
CA SER A 50 -7.43 -15.36 -3.80
C SER A 50 -8.22 -14.18 -4.35
N ARG A 51 -7.62 -12.98 -4.45
CA ARG A 51 -8.30 -11.76 -4.86
C ARG A 51 -7.60 -11.12 -6.05
N SER A 52 -8.38 -10.39 -6.85
CA SER A 52 -7.82 -9.57 -7.94
C SER A 52 -7.10 -8.34 -7.38
N PHE A 53 -6.27 -7.72 -8.21
CA PHE A 53 -5.67 -6.44 -7.89
C PHE A 53 -6.73 -5.38 -7.56
N GLU A 54 -7.80 -5.29 -8.34
CA GLU A 54 -8.89 -4.34 -8.14
C GLU A 54 -9.66 -4.56 -6.83
N ASP A 55 -9.85 -5.82 -6.40
CA ASP A 55 -10.47 -6.13 -5.11
C ASP A 55 -9.64 -5.59 -3.94
N VAL A 56 -8.32 -5.81 -4.00
CA VAL A 56 -7.40 -5.34 -2.98
C VAL A 56 -7.27 -3.82 -3.04
N TRP A 57 -7.28 -3.21 -4.22
CA TRP A 57 -7.31 -1.76 -4.38
C TRP A 57 -8.57 -1.16 -3.76
N HIS A 58 -9.75 -1.73 -4.02
CA HIS A 58 -10.99 -1.34 -3.38
C HIS A 58 -10.89 -1.42 -1.85
N LEU A 59 -10.37 -2.55 -1.33
CA LEU A 59 -10.14 -2.74 0.11
C LEU A 59 -9.24 -1.65 0.72
N MET A 60 -8.17 -1.24 0.03
CA MET A 60 -7.30 -0.18 0.55
C MET A 60 -8.05 1.14 0.73
N PHE A 61 -8.85 1.52 -0.28
CA PHE A 61 -9.54 2.80 -0.29
C PHE A 61 -10.80 2.83 0.58
N TYR A 62 -11.58 1.75 0.56
CA TYR A 62 -12.91 1.70 1.19
C TYR A 62 -12.96 0.87 2.47
N GLY A 63 -11.90 0.13 2.81
CA GLY A 63 -11.81 -0.64 4.05
C GLY A 63 -12.46 -2.02 4.02
N GLU A 64 -13.18 -2.35 2.94
CA GLU A 64 -13.86 -3.63 2.77
C GLU A 64 -13.63 -4.23 1.37
N LEU A 65 -13.68 -5.56 1.29
CA LEU A 65 -13.64 -6.26 0.01
C LEU A 65 -14.95 -6.00 -0.74
N PRO A 66 -14.89 -5.70 -2.04
CA PRO A 66 -16.10 -5.42 -2.80
C PRO A 66 -16.92 -6.69 -3.00
N ASP A 67 -18.24 -6.53 -2.99
CA ASP A 67 -19.14 -7.51 -3.60
C ASP A 67 -19.05 -7.44 -5.14
N ALA A 68 -19.86 -8.25 -5.84
CA ALA A 68 -19.83 -8.31 -7.29
C ALA A 68 -20.21 -6.97 -7.97
N ALA A 69 -21.16 -6.23 -7.40
CA ALA A 69 -21.63 -4.97 -7.96
C ALA A 69 -20.61 -3.85 -7.73
N ALA A 70 -20.08 -3.76 -6.51
CA ALA A 70 -19.03 -2.81 -6.14
C ALA A 70 -17.76 -3.05 -6.97
N ARG A 71 -17.39 -4.30 -7.22
CA ARG A 71 -16.26 -4.67 -8.08
C ARG A 71 -16.44 -4.18 -9.51
N ALA A 72 -17.59 -4.45 -10.12
CA ALA A 72 -17.88 -4.02 -11.49
C ALA A 72 -17.81 -2.49 -11.60
N ALA A 73 -18.47 -1.79 -10.68
CA ALA A 73 -18.47 -0.33 -10.66
C ALA A 73 -17.05 0.24 -10.42
N PHE A 74 -16.24 -0.39 -9.57
CA PHE A 74 -14.85 0.03 -9.33
C PHE A 74 -13.96 -0.20 -10.54
N ALA A 75 -14.13 -1.33 -11.25
CA ALA A 75 -13.40 -1.62 -12.48
C ALA A 75 -13.71 -0.58 -13.57
N GLU A 76 -14.98 -0.20 -13.75
CA GLU A 76 -15.37 0.84 -14.71
C GLU A 76 -14.77 2.21 -14.36
N ARG A 77 -14.91 2.64 -13.09
CA ARG A 77 -14.36 3.91 -12.62
C ARG A 77 -12.84 3.98 -12.77
N SER A 78 -12.13 2.90 -12.43
CA SER A 78 -10.67 2.83 -12.54
C SER A 78 -10.19 2.69 -13.99
N ALA A 79 -11.06 2.24 -14.91
CA ALA A 79 -10.74 2.13 -16.34
C ALA A 79 -10.89 3.44 -17.10
N ALA A 80 -11.88 4.27 -16.75
CA ALA A 80 -12.17 5.52 -17.45
C ALA A 80 -10.95 6.46 -17.61
N PRO A 81 -10.09 6.68 -16.60
CA PRO A 81 -8.94 7.59 -16.72
C PRO A 81 -7.66 6.93 -17.27
N ARG A 82 -7.71 5.73 -17.85
CA ARG A 82 -6.49 5.03 -18.34
C ARG A 82 -5.88 5.62 -19.61
N HIS A 83 -6.57 6.53 -20.29
CA HIS A 83 -6.04 7.18 -21.49
C HIS A 83 -4.86 8.09 -21.11
N LEU A 84 -3.71 7.86 -21.73
CA LEU A 84 -2.53 8.71 -21.59
C LEU A 84 -2.61 9.87 -22.59
N PRO A 85 -2.58 11.15 -22.15
CA PRO A 85 -2.55 12.28 -23.06
C PRO A 85 -1.34 12.23 -23.99
N GLU A 86 -1.53 12.61 -25.26
CA GLU A 86 -0.48 12.55 -26.29
C GLU A 86 0.78 13.31 -25.90
N GLU A 87 0.63 14.50 -25.30
CA GLU A 87 1.73 15.34 -24.83
C GLU A 87 2.60 14.62 -23.79
N VAL A 88 1.97 13.90 -22.86
CA VAL A 88 2.68 13.09 -21.86
C VAL A 88 3.38 11.92 -22.55
N GLY A 89 2.68 11.23 -23.46
CA GLY A 89 3.23 10.13 -24.25
C GLY A 89 4.48 10.52 -25.04
N ALA A 90 4.47 11.71 -25.66
CA ALA A 90 5.60 12.23 -26.43
C ALA A 90 6.82 12.57 -25.56
N ALA A 91 6.61 12.97 -24.31
CA ALA A 91 7.70 13.30 -23.38
C ALA A 91 8.44 12.07 -22.84
N LEU A 92 7.74 10.95 -22.64
CA LEU A 92 8.27 9.75 -21.96
C LEU A 92 9.56 9.19 -22.59
N PRO A 93 9.70 9.04 -23.93
CA PRO A 93 10.93 8.49 -24.53
C PRO A 93 12.18 9.34 -24.27
N ALA A 94 12.03 10.67 -24.20
CA ALA A 94 13.14 11.57 -23.93
C ALA A 94 13.59 11.44 -22.47
N ILE A 95 12.64 11.39 -21.53
CA ILE A 95 12.92 11.17 -20.10
C ILE A 95 13.63 9.83 -19.90
N ALA A 96 13.10 8.75 -20.47
CA ALA A 96 13.65 7.40 -20.30
C ALA A 96 15.11 7.28 -20.76
N ARG A 97 15.49 7.97 -21.85
CA ARG A 97 16.88 8.00 -22.33
C ARG A 97 17.80 8.84 -21.45
N ALA A 98 17.30 9.91 -20.84
CA ALA A 98 18.11 10.80 -20.00
C ALA A 98 18.38 10.24 -18.59
N SER A 99 17.54 9.31 -18.13
CA SER A 99 17.66 8.65 -16.83
C SER A 99 18.32 7.27 -16.87
N ALA A 100 18.75 6.82 -18.06
CA ALA A 100 19.49 5.57 -18.26
C ALA A 100 20.99 5.79 -18.08
#